data_AF-A0A1S8X7A3-F1
#
_entry.id   AF-A0A1S8X7A3-F1
#
_cell.length_a   1.000
_cell.length_b   1.000
_cell.length_c   1.000
_cell.angle_alpha   90.00
_cell.angle_beta   90.00
_cell.angle_gamma   90.00
#
_symmetry.space_group_name_H-M   'P 1'
#
loop_
_entity.id
_entity.type
_entity.pdbx_description
1 polymer ?
#
loop_
_entity_poly.entity_id
_entity_poly.type
_entity_poly.pdbx_seq_one_letter_code
_entity_poly.pdbx_strand_id
1 'polypeptide(L)' 'MERWSNTRMANYDAAEHPFSAEREYIRAVNAAKLQRMMAKPFLGALEGTTEQMVCLSLNSETLGLAVFGTADGKVKIS' A
#
# COMPACT_ATOMS: atom_id res chain seq x y z
N MET A 1 47.70 -2.96 -6.03
CA MET A 1 46.38 -3.47 -5.58
C MET A 1 46.24 -3.14 -4.09
N GLU A 2 45.78 -1.93 -3.74
CA GLU A 2 45.39 -1.59 -2.37
C GLU A 2 44.00 -0.97 -2.39
N ARG A 3 43.07 -1.88 -2.10
CA ARG A 3 41.73 -1.74 -1.56
C ARG A 3 41.30 -0.33 -1.15
N TRP A 4 40.41 0.23 -1.97
CA TRP A 4 39.41 1.24 -1.59
C TRP A 4 38.80 0.92 -0.22
N SER A 5 39.34 1.52 0.85
CA SER A 5 38.74 1.45 2.18
C SER A 5 37.90 2.71 2.39
N ASN A 6 36.58 2.51 2.34
CA ASN A 6 35.56 3.35 2.95
C ASN A 6 35.49 4.84 2.54
N THR A 7 34.98 5.12 1.34
CA THR A 7 34.22 6.35 1.08
C THR A 7 32.81 6.21 1.68
N ARG A 8 32.70 6.22 3.01
CA ARG A 8 31.43 6.40 3.72
C ARG A 8 31.56 7.55 4.71
N MET A 9 31.38 8.76 4.21
CA MET A 9 31.38 10.00 4.99
C MET A 9 29.99 10.19 5.63
N ALA A 10 29.69 9.42 6.68
CA ALA A 10 28.55 9.69 7.57
C ALA A 10 29.02 9.47 9.01
N ASN A 11 28.98 10.53 9.82
CA ASN A 11 29.30 10.46 11.24
C ASN A 11 28.04 10.05 12.02
N TYR A 12 28.12 8.95 12.79
CA TYR A 12 27.00 8.37 13.54
C TYR A 12 27.05 8.66 15.04
N ASP A 13 27.98 9.53 15.48
CA ASP A 13 28.08 9.89 16.90
C ASP A 13 26.78 10.54 17.41
N ALA A 14 26.23 10.01 18.50
CA ALA A 14 24.98 10.47 19.09
C ALA A 14 25.08 11.89 19.67
N ALA A 15 26.29 12.31 20.06
CA ALA A 15 26.54 13.67 20.54
C ALA A 15 26.38 14.73 19.44
N GLU A 16 26.72 14.36 18.20
CA GLU A 16 26.63 15.22 17.01
C GLU A 16 25.20 15.32 16.45
N HIS A 17 24.31 14.39 16.84
CA HIS A 17 22.92 14.33 16.41
C HIS A 17 21.93 14.48 17.58
N PRO A 18 21.94 15.60 18.32
CA PRO A 18 21.07 15.81 19.49
C PRO A 18 19.58 15.76 19.12
N PHE A 19 18.69 15.44 20.06
CA PHE A 19 17.23 15.36 19.84
C PHE A 19 16.76 14.24 18.89
N SER A 20 17.41 13.08 18.96
CA SER A 20 17.02 11.91 18.15
C SER A 20 15.57 11.47 18.43
N ALA A 21 15.13 11.50 19.69
CA ALA A 21 13.78 11.11 20.10
C ALA A 21 12.71 12.08 19.59
N GLU A 22 12.91 13.38 19.73
CA GLU A 22 11.96 14.41 19.27
C GLU A 22 11.86 14.44 17.74
N ARG A 23 12.99 14.27 17.02
CA ARG A 23 12.96 14.15 15.56
C ARG A 23 12.17 12.94 15.10
N GLU A 24 12.34 11.79 15.76
CA GLU A 24 11.62 10.58 15.43
C GLU A 24 10.12 10.70 15.74
N TYR A 25 9.75 11.37 16.83
CA TYR A 25 8.35 11.69 17.13
C TYR A 25 7.70 12.54 16.03
N ILE A 26 8.37 13.60 15.58
CA ILE A 26 7.86 14.45 14.49
C ILE A 26 7.73 13.66 13.19
N ARG A 27 8.69 12.78 12.88
CA ARG A 27 8.60 11.89 11.71
C ARG A 27 7.40 10.95 11.80
N ALA A 28 7.16 10.33 12.96
CA ALA A 28 6.02 9.44 13.17
C ALA A 28 4.69 10.19 13.03
N VAL A 29 4.58 11.39 13.61
CA VAL A 29 3.37 12.23 13.48
C VAL A 29 3.15 12.66 12.03
N ASN A 30 4.20 13.04 11.32
CA ASN A 30 4.12 13.41 9.90
C ASN A 30 3.75 12.20 9.04
N ALA A 31 4.31 11.02 9.30
CA ALA A 31 3.95 9.78 8.61
C ALA A 31 2.46 9.44 8.82
N ALA A 32 1.96 9.51 10.05
CA ALA A 32 0.55 9.28 10.35
C ALA A 32 -0.38 10.30 9.67
N LYS A 33 0.04 11.57 9.57
CA LYS A 33 -0.70 12.61 8.83
C LYS A 33 -0.73 12.30 7.34
N LEU A 34 0.42 11.99 6.74
CA LEU A 34 0.53 11.64 5.33
C LEU A 34 -0.28 10.39 4.99
N GLN A 35 -0.26 9.37 5.85
CA GLN A 35 -1.06 8.16 5.68
C GLN A 35 -2.56 8.49 5.57
N ARG A 36 -3.08 9.37 6.43
CA ARG A 36 -4.48 9.80 6.37
C ARG A 36 -4.77 10.66 5.15
N MET A 37 -3.87 11.55 4.75
CA MET A 37 -4.02 12.36 3.54
C MET A 37 -4.01 11.53 2.25
N MET A 38 -3.25 10.44 2.24
CA MET A 38 -3.10 9.54 1.09
C MET A 38 -4.05 8.34 1.14
N ALA A 39 -4.90 8.22 2.16
CA ALA A 39 -5.91 7.17 2.26
C ALA A 39 -7.07 7.44 1.28
N LYS A 40 -6.83 7.15 -0.01
CA LYS A 40 -7.84 7.17 -1.09
C LYS A 40 -8.20 5.72 -1.44
N PRO A 41 -9.16 5.09 -0.71
CA PRO A 41 -9.40 3.65 -0.80
C PRO A 41 -10.11 3.20 -2.07
N PHE A 42 -10.85 4.10 -2.73
CA PHE A 42 -11.60 3.77 -3.93
C PHE A 42 -10.70 3.84 -5.16
N LEU A 43 -10.46 2.69 -5.80
CA LEU A 43 -9.68 2.59 -7.04
C LEU A 43 -10.57 2.69 -8.29
N GLY A 44 -11.74 2.06 -8.26
CA GLY A 44 -12.66 2.00 -9.39
C GLY A 44 -13.80 1.02 -9.13
N ALA A 45 -14.77 0.99 -10.04
CA ALA A 45 -15.86 0.03 -10.04
C ALA A 45 -15.78 -0.80 -11.31
N LEU A 46 -15.97 -2.11 -11.19
CA LEU A 46 -16.08 -2.98 -12.36
C LEU A 46 -17.42 -2.67 -13.03
N GLU A 47 -17.40 -2.30 -14.30
CA GLU A 47 -18.62 -2.13 -15.07
C GLU A 47 -19.32 -3.48 -15.15
N GLY A 48 -20.61 -3.54 -14.82
CA GLY A 48 -21.36 -4.77 -14.95
C GLY A 48 -22.60 -4.81 -14.09
N THR A 49 -23.71 -5.09 -14.76
CA THR A 49 -25.04 -5.38 -14.22
C THR A 49 -25.67 -4.25 -13.40
N THR A 50 -26.90 -3.87 -13.78
CA THR A 50 -27.72 -2.90 -13.05
C THR A 50 -28.27 -3.47 -11.74
N GLU A 51 -28.23 -4.79 -11.60
CA GLU A 51 -28.79 -5.55 -10.49
C GLU A 51 -27.80 -5.80 -9.36
N GLN A 52 -28.34 -6.25 -8.23
CA GLN A 52 -27.55 -6.62 -7.06
C GLN A 52 -26.70 -7.86 -7.33
N MET A 53 -25.44 -7.80 -6.89
CA MET A 53 -24.53 -8.93 -6.85
C MET A 53 -24.82 -9.77 -5.59
N VAL A 54 -24.96 -11.08 -5.75
CA VAL A 54 -25.29 -12.01 -4.66
C VAL A 54 -24.08 -12.85 -4.25
N CYS A 55 -23.22 -13.21 -5.20
CA CYS A 55 -22.02 -13.99 -4.92
C CYS A 55 -20.80 -13.52 -5.73
N LEU A 56 -19.61 -13.76 -5.17
CA LEU A 56 -18.31 -13.41 -5.73
C LEU A 56 -17.33 -14.57 -5.46
N SER A 57 -16.62 -15.01 -6.48
CA SER A 57 -15.53 -15.98 -6.38
C SER A 57 -14.28 -15.46 -7.08
N LEU A 58 -13.15 -15.46 -6.38
CA LEU A 58 -11.84 -15.14 -6.95
C LEU A 58 -11.19 -16.44 -7.44
N ASN A 59 -10.50 -16.39 -8.59
CA ASN A 59 -9.70 -17.54 -9.00
C ASN A 59 -8.42 -17.62 -8.15
N SER A 60 -8.14 -18.80 -7.57
CA SER A 60 -6.91 -19.05 -6.81
C SER A 60 -5.69 -19.26 -7.70
N GLU A 61 -5.89 -19.63 -8.96
CA GLU A 61 -4.79 -19.96 -9.90
C GLU A 61 -4.35 -18.77 -10.75
N THR A 62 -5.27 -17.87 -11.11
CA THR A 62 -4.95 -16.65 -11.88
C THR A 62 -5.38 -15.39 -11.15
N LEU A 63 -4.43 -14.49 -10.94
CA LEU A 63 -4.67 -13.19 -10.33
C LEU A 63 -5.43 -12.28 -11.31
N GLY A 64 -6.46 -11.58 -10.83
CA GLY A 64 -7.24 -10.64 -11.63
C GLY A 64 -8.48 -11.21 -12.30
N LEU A 65 -8.71 -12.53 -12.23
CA LEU A 65 -9.95 -13.15 -12.66
C LEU A 65 -10.94 -13.24 -11.49
N ALA A 66 -12.10 -12.61 -11.64
CA ALA A 66 -13.20 -12.69 -10.68
C ALA A 66 -14.50 -13.10 -11.38
N VAL A 67 -15.26 -13.95 -10.70
CA VAL A 67 -16.58 -14.40 -11.15
C VAL A 67 -17.64 -13.85 -10.20
N PHE A 68 -18.67 -13.25 -10.77
CA PHE A 68 -19.77 -12.63 -10.04
C PHE A 68 -21.11 -13.25 -10.45
N GLY A 69 -21.99 -13.52 -9.50
CA GLY A 69 -23.37 -13.93 -9.75
C GLY A 69 -24.37 -12.86 -9.33
N THR A 70 -25.34 -12.55 -10.19
CA THR A 70 -26.42 -11.59 -9.90
C THR A 70 -27.70 -12.27 -9.42
N ALA A 71 -28.58 -11.47 -8.81
CA ALA A 71 -29.89 -11.95 -8.35
C ALA A 71 -30.78 -12.55 -9.46
N ASP A 72 -30.59 -12.12 -10.71
CA ASP A 72 -31.28 -12.66 -11.90
C ASP A 72 -30.76 -14.05 -12.36
N GLY A 73 -29.75 -14.59 -11.69
CA GLY A 73 -29.08 -15.84 -12.10
C GLY A 73 -28.10 -15.67 -13.26
N LYS A 74 -27.73 -14.44 -13.63
CA LYS A 74 -26.67 -14.19 -14.62
C LYS A 74 -25.31 -14.27 -13.94
N VAL A 75 -24.33 -14.84 -14.66
CA VAL A 75 -22.94 -14.92 -14.22
C VAL A 75 -22.10 -14.00 -15.11
N LYS A 76 -21.26 -13.17 -14.47
CA LYS A 76 -20.30 -12.30 -15.14
C LYS A 76 -18.89 -12.68 -14.73
N ILE A 77 -17.98 -12.69 -15.71
CA ILE A 77 -16.55 -12.93 -15.52
C ILE A 77 -15.82 -11.64 -15.92
N SER A 78 -14.90 -11.17 -15.08
CA SER A 78 -13.99 -10.06 -15.38
C SER A 78 -12.54 -10.45 -15.17
#